data_AF-B1PNC8-F1
#
_entry.id   AF-B1PNC8-F1
#
_cell.length_a   1.000
_cell.length_b   1.000
_cell.length_c   1.000
_cell.angle_alpha   90.00
_cell.angle_beta   90.00
_cell.angle_gamma   90.00
#
_symmetry.space_group_name_H-M   'P 1'
#
loop_
_entity.id
_entity.type
_entity.pdbx_description
1 polymer ?
#
loop_
_entity_poly.entity_id
_entity_poly.type
_entity_poly.pdbx_seq_one_letter_code
_entity_poly.pdbx_strand_id
1 'polypeptide(L)' 'MPLPATHDLHISGSINGHEFDLEGSGKGNAKEGYQELHLKSNRGDLSFSPWILVPNIGYGYYQYLPSPGG' A
#
# COMPACT_ATOMS: atom_id res chain seq x y z
N MET A 1 -13.49 15.26 -6.19
CA MET A 1 -13.41 13.85 -6.64
C MET A 1 -14.33 13.03 -5.75
N PRO A 2 -14.96 11.95 -6.24
CA PRO A 2 -15.68 11.03 -5.38
C PRO A 2 -14.73 10.36 -4.36
N LEU A 3 -15.30 9.80 -3.30
CA LEU A 3 -14.52 8.98 -2.35
C LEU A 3 -13.84 7.81 -3.08
N PRO A 4 -12.61 7.45 -2.70
CA PRO A 4 -11.88 6.39 -3.37
C PRO A 4 -12.53 5.02 -3.13
N ALA A 5 -12.47 4.16 -4.14
CA ALA A 5 -12.88 2.76 -4.08
C ALA A 5 -11.73 1.82 -4.46
N THR A 6 -10.79 2.30 -5.29
CA THR A 6 -9.60 1.57 -5.75
C THR A 6 -8.36 2.44 -5.68
N HIS A 7 -7.19 1.83 -5.60
CA HIS A 7 -5.90 2.51 -5.71
C HIS A 7 -4.86 1.57 -6.33
N ASP A 8 -3.85 2.16 -6.98
CA ASP A 8 -2.65 1.46 -7.41
C ASP A 8 -1.46 1.94 -6.55
N LEU A 9 -0.48 1.06 -6.33
CA LEU A 9 0.76 1.38 -5.66
C LEU A 9 1.95 0.91 -6.51
N HIS A 10 2.91 1.82 -6.69
CA HIS A 10 4.29 1.48 -7.00
C HIS A 10 5.15 1.89 -5.79
N ILE A 11 5.88 0.94 -5.21
CA ILE A 11 6.81 1.21 -4.10
C ILE A 11 8.17 0.61 -4.44
N SER A 12 9.19 1.45 -4.39
CA SER A 12 10.57 1.08 -4.71
C SER A 12 11.55 1.76 -3.76
N GLY A 13 12.75 1.21 -3.69
CA GLY A 13 13.81 1.74 -2.84
C GLY A 13 14.91 0.72 -2.60
N SER A 14 15.65 0.89 -1.50
CA SER A 14 16.68 -0.05 -1.08
C SER A 14 16.66 -0.27 0.43
N ILE A 15 16.89 -1.51 0.87
CA ILE A 15 17.09 -1.87 2.28
C ILE A 15 18.48 -2.50 2.39
N ASN A 16 19.36 -1.90 3.20
CA ASN A 16 20.77 -2.32 3.32
C ASN A 16 21.50 -2.46 1.97
N GLY A 17 21.19 -1.58 1.01
CA GLY A 17 21.78 -1.62 -0.34
C GLY A 17 21.17 -2.65 -1.29
N HIS A 18 20.22 -3.47 -0.85
CA HIS A 18 19.44 -4.35 -1.72
C HIS A 18 18.22 -3.60 -2.26
N GLU A 19 18.18 -3.40 -3.57
CA GLU A 19 17.06 -2.74 -4.23
C GLU A 19 15.81 -3.62 -4.26
N PHE A 20 14.64 -3.00 -4.09
CA PHE A 20 13.34 -3.64 -4.25
C PHE A 20 12.41 -2.77 -5.11
N ASP A 21 11.47 -3.42 -5.78
CA ASP A 21 10.46 -2.79 -6.63
C ASP A 21 9.21 -3.67 -6.61
N LEU A 22 8.10 -3.12 -6.11
CA LEU A 22 6.81 -3.79 -6.06
C LEU A 22 5.73 -2.91 -6.68
N GLU A 23 4.84 -3.54 -7.43
CA GLU A 23 3.66 -2.92 -7.98
C GLU A 23 2.41 -3.74 -7.65
N GLY A 24 1.27 -3.07 -7.62
CA GLY A 24 -0.01 -3.73 -7.52
C GLY A 24 -1.18 -2.78 -7.30
N SER A 25 -2.33 -3.38 -7.02
CA SER A 25 -3.61 -2.68 -6.95
C SER A 25 -4.40 -3.15 -5.74
N GLY A 26 -5.22 -2.26 -5.21
CA GLY A 26 -6.02 -2.46 -4.03
C GLY A 26 -7.41 -1.85 -4.14
N LYS A 27 -8.23 -2.17 -3.15
CA LYS A 27 -9.59 -1.65 -2.98
C LYS A 27 -9.76 -1.18 -1.55
N GLY A 28 -10.80 -0.37 -1.31
CA GLY A 28 -11.11 0.03 0.04
C GLY A 28 -12.51 0.60 0.20
N ASN A 29 -12.88 0.80 1.45
CA ASN A 29 -14.14 1.42 1.85
C ASN A 29 -13.85 2.66 2.69
N ALA A 30 -13.96 3.83 2.05
CA ALA A 30 -13.66 5.11 2.68
C ALA A 30 -14.65 5.50 3.79
N LYS A 31 -15.80 4.80 3.90
CA LYS A 31 -16.76 5.01 4.98
C LYS A 31 -16.43 4.21 6.25
N GLU A 32 -15.56 3.20 6.12
CA GLU A 32 -15.25 2.26 7.20
C GLU A 32 -13.77 2.30 7.61
N GLY A 33 -12.92 3.07 6.92
CA GLY A 33 -11.48 3.07 7.21
C GLY A 33 -10.76 1.81 6.73
N TYR A 34 -11.37 1.06 5.81
CA TYR A 34 -10.86 -0.24 5.36
C TYR A 34 -10.14 -0.14 4.01
N GLN A 35 -9.09 -0.95 3.84
CA GLN A 35 -8.48 -1.22 2.56
C GLN A 35 -7.83 -2.62 2.49
N GLU A 36 -7.68 -3.11 1.28
CA GLU A 36 -6.87 -4.27 0.90
C GLU A 36 -5.92 -3.87 -0.23
N LEU A 37 -4.73 -4.45 -0.25
CA LEU A 37 -3.72 -4.19 -1.27
C LEU A 37 -2.94 -5.47 -1.56
N HIS A 38 -2.82 -5.83 -2.84
CA HIS A 38 -1.99 -6.92 -3.31
C HIS A 38 -0.79 -6.36 -4.05
N LEU A 39 0.41 -6.74 -3.62
CA LEU A 39 1.67 -6.32 -4.24
C LEU A 39 2.44 -7.54 -4.74
N LYS A 40 3.14 -7.35 -5.86
CA LYS A 40 4.07 -8.33 -6.41
C LYS A 40 5.40 -7.65 -6.71
N SER A 41 6.48 -8.34 -6.37
CA SER A 41 7.84 -7.89 -6.72
C SER A 41 8.09 -8.07 -8.21
N ASN A 42 8.66 -7.03 -8.83
CA ASN A 42 9.17 -7.06 -10.21
C ASN A 42 10.61 -7.58 -10.29
N ARG A 43 11.23 -7.89 -9.14
CA ARG A 43 12.67 -8.23 -9.02
C ARG A 43 12.93 -9.59 -8.36
N GLY A 44 11.91 -10.45 -8.28
CA GLY A 44 12.00 -11.75 -7.61
C GLY A 44 11.85 -11.64 -6.09
N ASP A 45 12.46 -12.56 -5.36
CA ASP A 45 12.30 -12.67 -3.91
C ASP A 45 12.86 -11.45 -3.18
N LEU A 46 12.16 -11.01 -2.13
CA LEU A 46 12.64 -9.94 -1.26
C LEU A 46 13.75 -10.49 -0.34
N SER A 47 14.86 -9.77 -0.27
CA SER A 47 16.01 -10.11 0.59
C SER A 47 15.81 -9.72 2.07
N PHE A 48 14.61 -9.24 2.43
CA PHE A 48 14.25 -8.76 3.76
C PHE A 48 12.81 -9.14 4.10
N SER A 49 12.46 -9.02 5.38
CA SER A 49 11.09 -9.28 5.85
C SER A 49 10.09 -8.30 5.20
N PRO A 50 9.07 -8.76 4.46
CA PRO A 50 8.08 -7.88 3.82
C PRO A 50 7.35 -6.96 4.81
N TRP A 51 7.28 -7.37 6.08
CA TRP A 51 6.67 -6.58 7.15
C TRP A 51 7.32 -5.21 7.36
N ILE A 52 8.58 -5.01 6.95
CA ILE A 52 9.21 -3.67 7.06
C ILE A 52 8.54 -2.63 6.15
N LEU A 53 7.82 -3.07 5.12
CA LEU A 53 7.03 -2.20 4.26
C LEU A 53 5.69 -1.82 4.90
N VAL A 54 5.28 -2.50 5.96
CA VAL A 54 4.17 -2.10 6.84
C VAL A 54 4.75 -1.18 7.93
N PRO A 55 4.27 0.06 8.09
CA PRO A 55 2.94 0.54 7.68
C PRO A 55 2.87 1.27 6.32
N ASN A 56 3.99 1.56 5.66
CA ASN A 56 4.04 2.45 4.47
C ASN A 56 3.03 2.07 3.38
N ILE A 57 2.87 0.78 3.08
CA ILE A 57 1.95 0.30 2.05
C ILE A 57 0.46 0.42 2.41
N GLY A 58 0.13 0.71 3.68
CA GLY A 58 -1.25 0.98 4.12
C GLY A 58 -1.45 2.44 4.54
N TYR A 59 -0.57 2.99 5.36
CA TYR A 59 -0.67 4.35 5.90
C TYR A 59 -0.37 5.44 4.87
N GLY A 60 0.05 5.07 3.65
CA GLY A 60 0.04 5.98 2.49
C GLY A 60 -1.36 6.34 1.99
N TYR A 61 -2.42 5.63 2.42
CA TYR A 61 -3.77 5.74 1.86
C TYR A 61 -4.83 6.25 2.86
N TYR A 62 -4.54 7.35 3.56
CA TYR A 62 -5.50 7.98 4.48
C TYR A 62 -6.74 8.58 3.81
N GLN A 63 -6.82 8.58 2.48
CA GLN A 63 -8.04 8.93 1.75
C GLN A 63 -9.20 7.96 2.03
N TYR A 64 -8.91 6.76 2.56
CA TYR A 64 -9.94 5.82 3.05
C TYR A 64 -10.33 6.04 4.52
N LEU A 65 -9.65 6.90 5.28
CA LEU A 65 -9.92 7.12 6.71
C LEU A 65 -11.07 8.14 6.88
N PRO A 66 -12.27 7.73 7.33
CA PRO A 66 -13.33 8.68 7.64
C PRO A 66 -13.03 9.43 8.93
N SER A 67 -13.53 10.66 9.02
CA SER A 67 -13.68 11.33 10.31
C SER A 67 -14.98 10.86 10.98
N PRO A 68 -15.07 10.88 12.32
CA PRO A 68 -16.35 10.69 13.00
C PRO A 68 -17.40 11.68 12.48
N GLY A 69 -18.60 11.20 12.17
CA GLY A 69 -19.67 12.01 11.58
C GLY A 69 -19.82 11.90 10.06
N GLY A 70 -18.88 11.22 9.38
CA GLY A 70 -18.93 10.98 7.94
C GLY A 70 -18.13 12.00 7.15
#